data_AF-A0A6N3AL32-F1
#
_entry.id   AF-A0A6N3AL32-F1
#
_cell.length_a   1.000
_cell.length_b   1.000
_cell.length_c   1.000
_cell.angle_alpha   90.00
_cell.angle_beta   90.00
_cell.angle_gamma   90.00
#
_symmetry.space_group_name_H-M   'P 1'
#
loop_
_entity.id
_entity.type
_entity.pdbx_description
1 polymer ?
#
loop_
_entity_poly.entity_id
_entity_poly.type
_entity_poly.pdbx_seq_one_letter_code
_entity_poly.pdbx_strand_id
1 'polypeptide(L)'
;MLGVIGIHVGSYALQNPFVNLELISVLEILSRFGVPAFFFLSAFGLFYHTSVEGPFSYKEFMHRRIQVVLFPYITWSIFYLLYTGMTAHNLGNLHPGPLAINLLFGTSMYHLYFMVILLWFYVMMPLWRAMVKVILKRPVFWLVLLFVIQVGIDYVSSYMLGRWVTENLSNQPVLKYLFDMRLNYWVIHYVWIFLLGAVCAERYEIVCEYMWRYRYLLGVSAVSSILLMLGSYYYVMDVWHYTVLEAIYTVHQMSPMGVLYTGLGTMFSLFLFQRLPMNVTMESIWSEIGDKSYGIYLAHPFWLLIISGVMAKYNLLYTVTNVLIMYVMALGLSYLSTVALNYVPKSIRKFILGH
;
A
#
# COMPACT_ATOMS: atom_id res chain seq x y z
N MET A 1 6.41 1.89 2.76
CA MET A 1 6.14 2.99 3.72
C MET A 1 6.48 4.36 3.14
N LEU A 2 7.73 4.65 2.73
CA LEU A 2 8.06 5.97 2.14
C LEU A 2 7.21 6.34 0.92
N GLY A 3 6.95 5.38 0.03
CA GLY A 3 6.02 5.60 -1.09
C GLY A 3 4.57 5.86 -0.65
N VAL A 4 4.14 5.27 0.47
CA VAL A 4 2.79 5.49 1.04
C VAL A 4 2.65 6.91 1.59
N ILE A 5 3.68 7.42 2.28
CA ILE A 5 3.70 8.84 2.67
C ILE A 5 3.69 9.72 1.42
N GLY A 6 4.45 9.32 0.39
CA GLY A 6 4.54 10.04 -0.89
C GLY A 6 3.18 10.27 -1.52
N ILE A 7 2.37 9.21 -1.68
CA ILE A 7 1.04 9.33 -2.26
C ILE A 7 0.15 10.27 -1.44
N HIS A 8 0.17 10.16 -0.11
CA HIS A 8 -0.72 10.98 0.71
C HIS A 8 -0.31 12.45 0.74
N VAL A 9 0.99 12.73 0.76
CA VAL A 9 1.51 14.10 0.61
C VAL A 9 1.21 14.66 -0.78
N GLY A 10 1.33 13.83 -1.82
CA GLY A 10 0.95 14.19 -3.18
C GLY A 10 -0.54 14.52 -3.31
N SER A 11 -1.42 13.82 -2.59
CA SER A 11 -2.85 14.12 -2.54
C SER A 11 -3.12 15.51 -1.95
N TYR A 12 -2.34 15.95 -0.96
CA TYR A 12 -2.41 17.33 -0.44
C TYR A 12 -1.91 18.35 -1.44
N ALA A 13 -0.89 18.03 -2.24
CA ALA A 13 -0.36 18.93 -3.27
C ALA A 13 -1.40 19.28 -4.35
N LEU A 14 -2.38 18.40 -4.60
CA LEU A 14 -3.51 18.67 -5.51
C LEU A 14 -4.45 19.77 -5.02
N GLN A 15 -4.38 20.16 -3.73
CA GLN A 15 -5.15 21.29 -3.20
C GLN A 15 -4.57 22.64 -3.62
N ASN A 16 -3.35 22.69 -4.20
CA ASN A 16 -2.78 23.91 -4.73
C ASN A 16 -3.49 24.28 -6.06
N PRO A 17 -3.98 25.53 -6.22
CA PRO A 17 -4.48 26.01 -7.52
C PRO A 17 -3.44 25.91 -8.65
N PHE A 18 -2.15 26.00 -8.30
CA PHE A 18 -1.02 25.89 -9.23
C PHE A 18 -0.30 24.56 -9.01
N VAL A 19 -0.96 23.46 -9.38
CA VAL A 19 -0.41 22.11 -9.24
C VAL A 19 0.87 21.97 -10.07
N ASN A 20 1.96 21.54 -9.43
CA ASN A 20 3.19 21.19 -10.13
C ASN A 20 3.13 19.72 -10.59
N LEU A 21 3.13 19.50 -11.91
CA LEU A 21 2.95 18.17 -12.50
C LEU A 21 4.11 17.23 -12.20
N GLU A 22 5.34 17.75 -12.16
CA GLU A 22 6.53 16.94 -11.87
C GLU A 22 6.46 16.38 -10.44
N LEU A 23 6.09 17.22 -9.47
CA LEU A 23 5.90 16.83 -8.08
C LEU A 23 4.82 15.75 -7.93
N ILE A 24 3.68 15.92 -8.60
CA ILE A 24 2.60 14.92 -8.63
C ILE A 24 3.07 13.63 -9.29
N SER A 25 3.83 13.71 -10.39
CA SER A 25 4.33 12.51 -11.06
C SER A 25 5.22 11.67 -10.13
N VAL A 26 6.03 12.30 -9.28
CA VAL A 26 6.88 11.57 -8.32
C VAL A 26 6.08 11.07 -7.12
N LEU A 27 5.31 11.97 -6.49
CA LEU A 27 4.63 11.68 -5.23
C LEU A 27 3.38 10.82 -5.40
N GLU A 28 2.56 11.10 -6.41
CA GLU A 28 1.34 10.34 -6.66
C GLU A 28 1.54 9.20 -7.64
N ILE A 29 2.20 9.41 -8.79
CA ILE A 29 2.24 8.37 -9.83
C ILE A 29 3.31 7.32 -9.52
N LEU A 30 4.56 7.74 -9.31
CA LEU A 30 5.67 6.81 -9.10
C LEU A 30 5.64 6.18 -7.70
N SER A 31 5.17 6.86 -6.66
CA SER A 31 5.19 6.29 -5.31
C SER A 31 4.08 5.26 -5.05
N ARG A 32 3.05 5.20 -5.92
CA ARG A 32 1.87 4.32 -5.78
C ARG A 32 2.18 2.83 -5.78
N PHE A 33 3.29 2.39 -6.39
CA PHE A 33 3.71 0.98 -6.32
C PHE A 33 3.98 0.50 -4.89
N GLY A 34 4.28 1.45 -3.97
CA GLY A 34 4.59 1.14 -2.58
C GLY A 34 3.46 0.42 -1.83
N VAL A 35 2.20 0.59 -2.26
CA VAL A 35 1.04 -0.11 -1.67
C VAL A 35 1.09 -1.61 -2.02
N PRO A 36 1.05 -2.01 -3.30
CA PRO A 36 1.17 -3.43 -3.66
C PRO A 36 2.53 -4.07 -3.32
N ALA A 37 3.63 -3.31 -3.31
CA ALA A 37 4.93 -3.79 -2.85
C ALA A 37 4.89 -4.26 -1.37
N PHE A 38 4.01 -3.68 -0.55
CA PHE A 38 3.83 -4.14 0.83
C PHE A 38 3.22 -5.54 0.89
N PHE A 39 2.27 -5.88 0.01
CA PHE A 39 1.72 -7.25 -0.06
C PHE A 39 2.79 -8.26 -0.48
N PHE A 40 3.67 -7.89 -1.41
CA PHE A 40 4.85 -8.68 -1.75
C PHE A 40 5.72 -8.93 -0.50
N LEU A 41 6.11 -7.88 0.23
CA LEU A 41 6.95 -8.00 1.43
C LEU A 41 6.28 -8.81 2.54
N SER A 42 4.96 -8.65 2.70
CA SER A 42 4.17 -9.41 3.67
C SER A 42 4.19 -10.91 3.35
N ALA A 43 3.98 -11.28 2.09
CA ALA A 43 4.10 -12.67 1.66
C ALA A 43 5.54 -13.17 1.80
N PHE A 44 6.51 -12.37 1.37
CA PHE A 44 7.92 -12.73 1.42
C PHE A 44 8.35 -13.09 2.85
N GLY A 45 8.11 -12.20 3.82
CA GLY A 45 8.45 -12.46 5.23
C GLY A 45 7.71 -13.65 5.83
N LEU A 46 6.49 -13.93 5.39
CA LEU A 46 5.72 -15.10 5.83
C LEU A 46 6.33 -16.42 5.35
N PHE A 47 6.57 -16.52 4.05
CA PHE A 47 7.03 -17.76 3.42
C PHE A 47 8.52 -18.00 3.65
N TYR A 48 9.32 -16.95 3.87
CA TYR A 48 10.73 -17.09 4.19
C TYR A 48 10.95 -17.77 5.55
N HIS A 49 10.14 -17.44 6.56
CA HIS A 49 10.24 -18.05 7.89
C HIS A 49 9.38 -19.29 8.07
N THR A 50 8.33 -19.46 7.24
CA THR A 50 7.42 -20.61 7.31
C THR A 50 7.31 -21.25 5.94
N SER A 51 8.24 -22.14 5.63
CA SER A 51 8.21 -22.84 4.34
C SER A 51 6.87 -23.54 4.12
N VAL A 52 6.44 -23.55 2.87
CA VAL A 52 5.24 -24.21 2.38
C VAL A 52 5.16 -25.68 2.78
N GLU A 53 6.30 -26.37 2.89
CA GLU A 53 6.38 -27.79 3.26
C GLU A 53 6.43 -28.04 4.77
N GLY A 54 6.69 -27.00 5.57
CA GLY A 54 6.72 -27.09 7.03
C GLY A 54 5.35 -27.28 7.67
N PRO A 55 5.30 -27.68 8.96
CA PRO A 55 4.06 -27.80 9.72
C PRO A 55 3.34 -26.45 9.81
N PHE A 56 2.02 -26.45 9.61
CA PHE A 56 1.21 -25.23 9.63
C PHE A 56 -0.03 -25.39 10.51
N SER A 57 -0.05 -24.65 11.63
CA SER A 57 -1.24 -24.51 12.47
C SER A 57 -1.95 -23.20 12.13
N TYR A 58 -3.08 -23.30 11.44
CA TYR A 58 -3.88 -22.12 11.07
C TYR A 58 -4.36 -21.33 12.29
N LYS A 59 -4.72 -22.03 13.37
CA LYS A 59 -5.17 -21.41 14.62
C LYS A 59 -4.08 -20.55 15.27
N GLU A 60 -2.87 -21.09 15.40
CA GLU A 60 -1.75 -20.35 15.98
C GLU A 60 -1.33 -19.19 15.08
N PHE A 61 -1.31 -19.43 13.76
CA PHE A 61 -1.04 -18.40 12.77
C PHE A 61 -2.01 -17.22 12.92
N MET A 62 -3.32 -17.48 12.90
CA MET A 62 -4.32 -16.42 13.01
C MET A 62 -4.28 -15.73 14.37
N HIS A 63 -4.05 -16.46 15.46
CA HIS A 63 -3.91 -15.85 16.78
C HIS A 63 -2.78 -14.82 16.83
N ARG A 64 -1.60 -15.14 16.25
CA ARG A 64 -0.48 -14.19 16.17
C ARG A 64 -0.82 -12.99 15.29
N ARG A 65 -1.45 -13.21 14.12
CA ARG A 65 -1.80 -12.12 13.19
C ARG A 65 -2.89 -11.19 13.72
N ILE A 66 -3.88 -11.72 14.43
CA ILE A 66 -4.89 -10.91 15.12
C ILE A 66 -4.22 -9.96 16.12
N GLN A 67 -3.25 -10.44 16.90
CA GLN A 67 -2.56 -9.62 17.89
C GLN A 67 -1.69 -8.53 17.26
N VAL A 68 -1.00 -8.86 16.16
CA VAL A 68 -0.05 -7.93 15.51
C VAL A 68 -0.74 -6.94 14.57
N VAL A 69 -1.87 -7.32 13.96
CA VAL A 69 -2.52 -6.54 12.89
C VAL A 69 -3.90 -6.06 13.28
N LEU A 70 -4.80 -6.95 13.75
CA LEU A 70 -6.18 -6.57 14.06
C LEU A 70 -6.26 -5.61 15.26
N PHE A 71 -5.48 -5.83 16.32
CA PHE A 71 -5.51 -4.96 17.49
C PHE A 71 -5.03 -3.53 17.17
N PRO A 72 -3.84 -3.31 16.56
CA PRO A 72 -3.45 -1.99 16.05
C PRO A 72 -4.48 -1.38 15.11
N TYR A 73 -5.02 -2.15 14.18
CA TYR A 73 -6.04 -1.65 13.26
C TYR A 73 -7.27 -1.08 13.99
N ILE A 74 -7.81 -1.80 14.98
CA ILE A 74 -8.97 -1.33 15.77
C ILE A 74 -8.58 -0.10 16.60
N THR A 75 -7.45 -0.14 17.29
CA THR A 75 -7.00 0.96 18.15
C THR A 75 -6.80 2.24 17.36
N TRP A 76 -6.11 2.17 16.22
CA TRP A 76 -5.90 3.33 15.35
C TRP A 76 -7.18 3.78 14.66
N SER A 77 -8.07 2.86 14.26
CA SER A 77 -9.39 3.20 13.73
C SER A 77 -10.20 4.04 14.72
N ILE A 78 -10.29 3.60 15.97
CA ILE A 78 -11.02 4.31 17.02
C ILE A 78 -10.35 5.66 17.30
N PHE A 79 -9.01 5.69 17.40
CA PHE A 79 -8.26 6.94 17.58
C PHE A 79 -8.58 7.97 16.50
N TYR A 80 -8.58 7.56 15.22
CA TYR A 80 -8.86 8.49 14.13
C TYR A 80 -10.31 8.94 14.08
N LEU A 81 -11.27 8.05 14.33
CA LEU A 81 -12.69 8.41 14.41
C LEU A 81 -12.95 9.40 15.56
N LEU A 82 -12.29 9.20 16.71
CA LEU A 82 -12.34 10.12 17.83
C LEU A 82 -11.73 11.47 17.47
N TYR A 83 -10.52 11.48 16.91
CA TYR A 83 -9.81 12.71 16.55
C TYR A 83 -10.58 13.55 15.52
N THR A 84 -11.01 12.93 14.43
CA THR A 84 -11.78 13.59 13.36
C THR A 84 -13.17 14.00 13.85
N GLY A 85 -13.84 13.16 14.64
CA GLY A 85 -15.15 13.46 15.19
C GLY A 85 -15.13 14.60 16.21
N MET A 86 -14.10 14.70 17.04
CA MET A 86 -13.90 15.84 17.95
C MET A 86 -13.62 17.13 17.17
N THR A 87 -12.75 17.07 16.16
CA THR A 87 -12.40 18.24 15.33
C THR A 87 -13.58 18.75 14.51
N ALA A 88 -14.43 17.84 14.03
CA ALA A 88 -15.64 18.17 13.27
C ALA A 88 -16.89 18.41 14.15
N HIS A 89 -16.76 18.33 15.47
CA HIS A 89 -17.88 18.36 16.42
C HIS A 89 -19.02 17.37 16.10
N ASN A 90 -18.68 16.21 15.52
CA ASN A 90 -19.61 15.16 15.13
C ASN A 90 -19.04 13.76 15.44
N LEU A 91 -19.56 13.13 16.49
CA LEU A 91 -19.18 11.78 16.91
C LEU A 91 -20.06 10.67 16.29
N GLY A 92 -20.86 10.99 15.27
CA GLY A 92 -21.81 10.06 14.66
C GLY A 92 -21.16 8.77 14.13
N ASN A 93 -19.92 8.84 13.68
CA ASN A 93 -19.16 7.68 13.18
C ASN A 93 -18.76 6.67 14.27
N LEU A 94 -18.91 7.02 15.56
CA LEU A 94 -18.66 6.11 16.70
C LEU A 94 -19.90 5.32 17.11
N HIS A 95 -21.09 5.64 16.56
CA HIS A 95 -22.27 4.80 16.78
C HIS A 95 -22.04 3.39 16.23
N PRO A 96 -22.64 2.34 16.85
CA PRO A 96 -22.35 0.94 16.51
C PRO A 96 -22.47 0.59 15.01
N GLY A 97 -23.47 1.12 14.31
CA GLY A 97 -23.68 0.87 12.88
C GLY A 97 -22.57 1.44 12.01
N PRO A 98 -22.37 2.78 11.97
CA PRO A 98 -21.27 3.41 11.26
C PRO A 98 -19.89 2.88 11.67
N LEU A 99 -19.66 2.63 12.95
CA LEU A 99 -18.41 2.06 13.45
C LEU A 99 -18.15 0.68 12.85
N ALA A 100 -19.15 -0.21 12.81
CA ALA A 100 -19.00 -1.53 12.21
C ALA A 100 -18.67 -1.45 10.72
N ILE A 101 -19.32 -0.56 9.98
CA ILE A 101 -19.03 -0.33 8.55
C ILE A 101 -17.61 0.21 8.37
N ASN A 102 -17.21 1.19 9.17
CA ASN A 102 -15.87 1.77 9.14
C ASN A 102 -14.79 0.73 9.44
N LEU A 103 -15.03 -0.16 10.39
CA LEU A 103 -14.14 -1.26 10.73
C LEU A 103 -14.14 -2.39 9.69
N LEU A 104 -15.23 -2.59 8.95
CA LEU A 104 -15.30 -3.60 7.91
C LEU A 104 -14.53 -3.19 6.65
N PHE A 105 -14.60 -1.91 6.27
CA PHE A 105 -13.97 -1.39 5.05
C PHE A 105 -12.70 -0.56 5.29
N GLY A 106 -12.29 -0.39 6.55
CA GLY A 106 -11.09 0.40 6.90
C GLY A 106 -11.20 1.87 6.52
N THR A 107 -12.40 2.43 6.54
CA THR A 107 -12.67 3.83 6.16
C THR A 107 -12.48 4.81 7.31
N SER A 108 -12.10 4.35 8.50
CA SER A 108 -11.76 5.19 9.65
C SER A 108 -10.66 6.22 9.33
N MET A 109 -9.71 5.85 8.47
CA MET A 109 -8.81 6.75 7.75
C MET A 109 -8.42 6.12 6.41
N TYR A 110 -8.14 6.97 5.43
CA TYR A 110 -7.88 6.59 4.03
C TYR A 110 -6.80 5.52 3.78
N HIS A 111 -5.90 5.26 4.73
CA HIS A 111 -4.83 4.26 4.58
C HIS A 111 -5.22 2.93 5.24
N LEU A 112 -6.11 2.93 6.24
CA LEU A 112 -6.38 1.75 7.07
C LEU A 112 -7.07 0.59 6.34
N TYR A 113 -7.71 0.84 5.19
CA TYR A 113 -8.24 -0.22 4.33
C TYR A 113 -7.18 -1.28 3.98
N PHE A 114 -5.91 -0.87 3.87
CA PHE A 114 -4.82 -1.78 3.58
C PHE A 114 -4.70 -2.89 4.66
N MET A 115 -4.94 -2.54 5.94
CA MET A 115 -4.92 -3.50 7.05
C MET A 115 -6.05 -4.52 6.93
N VAL A 116 -7.22 -4.10 6.44
CA VAL A 116 -8.37 -4.97 6.19
C VAL A 116 -8.02 -5.99 5.11
N ILE A 117 -7.48 -5.54 3.98
CA ILE A 117 -7.06 -6.45 2.90
C ILE A 117 -5.99 -7.44 3.40
N LEU A 118 -5.02 -6.96 4.19
CA LEU A 118 -3.98 -7.80 4.75
C LEU A 118 -4.55 -8.90 5.68
N LEU A 119 -5.55 -8.57 6.50
CA LEU A 119 -6.27 -9.55 7.32
C LEU A 119 -6.99 -10.59 6.46
N TRP A 120 -7.64 -10.17 5.36
CA TRP A 120 -8.25 -11.11 4.41
C TRP A 120 -7.21 -12.04 3.76
N PHE A 121 -6.04 -11.53 3.39
CA PHE A 121 -4.93 -12.38 2.94
C PHE A 121 -4.54 -13.43 3.99
N TYR A 122 -4.48 -13.04 5.27
CA TYR A 122 -4.13 -13.97 6.34
C TYR A 122 -5.21 -15.03 6.59
N VAL A 123 -6.48 -14.65 6.59
CA VAL A 123 -7.60 -15.61 6.68
C VAL A 123 -7.51 -16.64 5.55
N MET A 124 -7.13 -16.20 4.35
CA MET A 124 -7.00 -17.06 3.18
C MET A 124 -5.65 -17.80 3.07
N MET A 125 -4.80 -17.79 4.11
CA MET A 125 -3.49 -18.46 4.05
C MET A 125 -3.50 -19.93 3.61
N PRO A 126 -4.44 -20.79 4.07
CA PRO A 126 -4.48 -22.18 3.61
C PRO A 126 -4.57 -22.30 2.08
N LEU A 127 -5.38 -21.43 1.45
CA LEU A 127 -5.52 -21.34 0.00
C LEU A 127 -4.20 -20.90 -0.65
N TRP A 128 -3.57 -19.83 -0.15
CA TRP A 128 -2.32 -19.34 -0.71
C TRP A 128 -1.19 -20.36 -0.61
N ARG A 129 -1.06 -21.07 0.53
CA ARG A 129 -0.09 -22.16 0.67
C ARG A 129 -0.32 -23.26 -0.37
N ALA A 130 -1.57 -23.66 -0.61
CA ALA A 130 -1.90 -24.65 -1.63
C ALA A 130 -1.56 -24.16 -3.05
N MET A 131 -1.86 -22.90 -3.37
CA MET A 131 -1.51 -22.30 -4.65
C MET A 131 0.01 -22.23 -4.86
N VAL A 132 0.77 -21.79 -3.85
CA VAL A 132 2.24 -21.71 -3.93
C VAL A 132 2.86 -23.08 -4.22
N LYS A 133 2.36 -24.18 -3.63
CA LYS A 133 2.81 -25.56 -3.96
C LYS A 133 2.67 -25.88 -5.45
N VAL A 134 1.57 -25.46 -6.06
CA VAL A 134 1.32 -25.68 -7.49
C VAL A 134 2.22 -24.77 -8.34
N ILE A 135 2.32 -23.49 -7.96
CA ILE A 135 3.14 -22.49 -8.66
C ILE A 135 4.61 -22.92 -8.67
N LEU A 136 5.14 -23.40 -7.54
CA LEU A 136 6.54 -23.81 -7.41
C LEU A 136 6.94 -24.94 -8.38
N LYS A 137 6.00 -25.73 -8.92
CA LYS A 137 6.31 -26.74 -9.95
C LYS A 137 6.72 -26.11 -11.29
N ARG A 138 6.11 -24.98 -11.66
CA ARG A 138 6.39 -24.22 -12.90
C ARG A 138 6.20 -22.72 -12.63
N PRO A 139 7.11 -22.08 -11.86
CA PRO A 139 6.86 -20.75 -11.30
C PRO A 139 6.67 -19.68 -12.36
N VAL A 140 7.49 -19.68 -13.41
CA VAL A 140 7.41 -18.69 -14.50
C VAL A 140 6.05 -18.77 -15.21
N PHE A 141 5.62 -19.96 -15.61
CA PHE A 141 4.35 -20.14 -16.32
C PHE A 141 3.16 -19.66 -15.48
N TRP A 142 3.06 -20.10 -14.23
CA TRP A 142 1.92 -19.75 -13.37
C TRP A 142 1.93 -18.27 -12.96
N LEU A 143 3.09 -17.67 -12.69
CA LEU A 143 3.18 -16.25 -12.36
C LEU A 143 2.84 -15.36 -13.55
N VAL A 144 3.22 -15.76 -14.78
CA VAL A 144 2.82 -15.04 -16.01
C VAL A 144 1.32 -15.18 -16.27
N LEU A 145 0.75 -16.39 -16.11
CA LEU A 145 -0.69 -16.59 -16.25
C LEU A 145 -1.48 -15.75 -15.23
N LEU A 146 -1.06 -15.79 -13.96
CA LEU A 146 -1.66 -14.97 -12.90
C LEU A 146 -1.50 -13.47 -13.17
N PHE A 147 -0.36 -13.04 -13.74
CA PHE A 147 -0.17 -11.63 -14.14
C PHE A 147 -1.19 -11.20 -15.19
N VAL A 148 -1.39 -12.00 -16.24
CA VAL A 148 -2.37 -11.69 -17.30
C VAL A 148 -3.79 -11.64 -16.75
N ILE A 149 -4.15 -12.61 -15.90
CA ILE A 149 -5.46 -12.64 -15.23
C ILE A 149 -5.63 -11.41 -14.33
N GLN A 150 -4.61 -11.06 -13.55
CA GLN A 150 -4.60 -9.89 -12.67
C GLN A 150 -4.85 -8.60 -13.45
N VAL A 151 -4.09 -8.37 -14.52
CA VAL A 151 -4.26 -7.20 -15.40
C VAL A 151 -5.67 -7.14 -15.98
N GLY A 152 -6.24 -8.28 -16.41
CA GLY A 152 -7.61 -8.34 -16.91
C GLY A 152 -8.66 -7.98 -15.85
N ILE A 153 -8.55 -8.56 -14.64
CA ILE A 153 -9.46 -8.27 -13.53
C ILE A 153 -9.38 -6.79 -13.12
N ASP A 154 -8.17 -6.26 -13.00
CA ASP A 154 -7.95 -4.88 -12.56
C ASP A 154 -8.41 -3.88 -13.63
N TYR A 155 -8.22 -4.20 -14.91
CA TYR A 155 -8.77 -3.40 -16.02
C TYR A 155 -10.29 -3.35 -15.95
N VAL A 156 -10.96 -4.49 -15.83
CA VAL A 156 -12.44 -4.54 -15.72
C VAL A 156 -12.90 -3.79 -14.47
N SER A 157 -12.26 -4.02 -13.33
CA SER A 157 -12.62 -3.38 -12.06
C SER A 157 -12.44 -1.87 -12.08
N SER A 158 -11.37 -1.37 -12.69
CA SER A 158 -11.00 0.05 -12.65
C SER A 158 -11.73 0.87 -13.71
N TYR A 159 -11.94 0.33 -14.92
CA TYR A 159 -12.46 1.11 -16.05
C TYR A 159 -13.92 0.79 -16.43
N MET A 160 -14.42 -0.41 -16.11
CA MET A 160 -15.76 -0.84 -16.56
C MET A 160 -16.75 -0.98 -15.41
N LEU A 161 -16.31 -1.57 -14.30
CA LEU A 161 -17.19 -2.02 -13.23
C LEU A 161 -17.91 -0.85 -12.54
N GLY A 162 -17.23 0.28 -12.30
CA GLY A 162 -17.86 1.46 -11.67
C GLY A 162 -19.03 2.02 -12.48
N ARG A 163 -18.90 2.07 -13.81
CA ARG A 163 -19.97 2.48 -14.73
C ARG A 163 -21.13 1.49 -14.71
N TRP A 164 -20.81 0.20 -14.84
CA TRP A 164 -21.82 -0.86 -14.83
C TRP A 164 -22.62 -0.91 -13.53
N VAL A 165 -21.95 -0.77 -12.37
CA VAL A 165 -22.59 -0.72 -11.06
C VAL A 165 -23.51 0.49 -10.95
N THR A 166 -23.07 1.66 -11.41
CA THR A 166 -23.89 2.87 -11.38
C THR A 166 -25.12 2.73 -12.27
N GLU A 167 -25.00 2.16 -13.46
CA GLU A 167 -26.11 2.00 -14.41
C GLU A 167 -27.12 0.91 -13.97
N ASN A 168 -26.65 -0.22 -13.43
CA ASN A 168 -27.51 -1.39 -13.16
C ASN A 168 -27.92 -1.56 -11.68
N LEU A 169 -27.14 -1.02 -10.74
CA LEU A 169 -27.36 -1.19 -9.30
C LEU A 169 -27.75 0.12 -8.59
N SER A 170 -28.06 1.20 -9.33
CA SER A 170 -28.49 2.47 -8.72
C SER A 170 -29.69 2.32 -7.77
N ASN A 171 -30.59 1.38 -8.06
CA ASN A 171 -31.79 1.13 -7.27
C ASN A 171 -31.54 0.26 -6.02
N GLN A 172 -30.33 -0.24 -5.82
CA GLN A 172 -29.95 -1.12 -4.71
C GLN A 172 -28.75 -0.54 -3.94
N PRO A 173 -28.98 0.40 -3.00
CA PRO A 173 -27.91 1.19 -2.39
C PRO A 173 -26.89 0.35 -1.61
N VAL A 174 -27.32 -0.74 -0.98
CA VAL A 174 -26.42 -1.62 -0.22
C VAL A 174 -25.45 -2.36 -1.16
N LEU A 175 -25.97 -2.98 -2.23
CA LEU A 175 -25.11 -3.68 -3.20
C LEU A 175 -24.17 -2.71 -3.89
N LYS A 176 -24.67 -1.54 -4.30
CA LYS A 176 -23.85 -0.48 -4.86
C LYS A 176 -22.68 -0.13 -3.94
N TYR A 177 -22.95 0.11 -2.65
CA TYR A 177 -21.92 0.43 -1.66
C TYR A 177 -20.87 -0.68 -1.50
N LEU A 178 -21.28 -1.96 -1.48
CA LEU A 178 -20.34 -3.09 -1.43
C LEU A 178 -19.39 -3.11 -2.64
N PHE A 179 -19.93 -2.89 -3.83
CA PHE A 179 -19.12 -2.81 -5.04
C PHE A 179 -18.24 -1.56 -5.09
N ASP A 180 -18.71 -0.42 -4.60
CA ASP A 180 -17.91 0.80 -4.51
C ASP A 180 -16.73 0.60 -3.54
N MET A 181 -16.95 -0.14 -2.44
CA MET A 181 -15.91 -0.49 -1.46
C MET A 181 -15.01 -1.66 -1.89
N ARG A 182 -15.16 -2.25 -3.08
CA ARG A 182 -14.38 -3.42 -3.52
C ARG A 182 -12.87 -3.27 -3.34
N LEU A 183 -12.34 -2.08 -3.61
CA LEU A 183 -10.90 -1.79 -3.52
C LEU A 183 -10.38 -1.85 -2.08
N ASN A 184 -11.26 -1.80 -1.08
CA ASN A 184 -10.92 -1.78 0.34
C ASN A 184 -10.86 -3.18 0.98
N TYR A 185 -11.41 -4.21 0.33
CA TYR A 185 -11.45 -5.56 0.93
C TYR A 185 -11.23 -6.71 -0.07
N TRP A 186 -11.36 -6.49 -1.38
CA TRP A 186 -11.09 -7.54 -2.37
C TRP A 186 -9.59 -7.81 -2.48
N VAL A 187 -9.18 -8.97 -1.98
CA VAL A 187 -7.79 -9.45 -2.13
C VAL A 187 -7.39 -9.69 -3.58
N ILE A 188 -8.36 -9.89 -4.48
CA ILE A 188 -8.13 -10.29 -5.87
C ILE A 188 -7.23 -9.30 -6.62
N HIS A 189 -7.23 -8.01 -6.26
CA HIS A 189 -6.40 -6.96 -6.85
C HIS A 189 -4.90 -7.09 -6.56
N TYR A 190 -4.54 -7.96 -5.60
CA TYR A 190 -3.17 -8.07 -5.11
C TYR A 190 -2.66 -9.52 -5.06
N VAL A 191 -3.43 -10.49 -5.58
CA VAL A 191 -3.09 -11.91 -5.53
C VAL A 191 -1.78 -12.19 -6.26
N TRP A 192 -1.60 -11.63 -7.46
CA TRP A 192 -0.38 -11.86 -8.22
C TRP A 192 0.88 -11.38 -7.48
N ILE A 193 0.89 -10.13 -7.01
CA ILE A 193 2.07 -9.53 -6.36
C ILE A 193 2.37 -10.19 -5.01
N PHE A 194 1.33 -10.61 -4.28
CA PHE A 194 1.46 -11.39 -3.06
C PHE A 194 2.10 -12.75 -3.32
N LEU A 195 1.60 -13.51 -4.31
CA LEU A 195 2.14 -14.82 -4.67
C LEU A 195 3.55 -14.74 -5.29
N LEU A 196 3.86 -13.65 -6.01
CA LEU A 196 5.22 -13.37 -6.45
C LEU A 196 6.17 -13.26 -5.25
N GLY A 197 5.77 -12.53 -4.20
CA GLY A 197 6.53 -12.44 -2.94
C GLY A 197 6.75 -13.78 -2.26
N ALA A 198 5.72 -14.63 -2.22
CA ALA A 198 5.81 -15.98 -1.68
C ALA A 198 6.80 -16.86 -2.46
N VAL A 199 6.74 -16.86 -3.79
CA VAL A 199 7.66 -17.62 -4.65
C VAL A 199 9.09 -17.12 -4.52
N CYS A 200 9.27 -15.79 -4.44
CA CYS A 200 10.58 -15.18 -4.23
C CYS A 200 11.20 -15.59 -2.89
N ALA A 201 10.39 -15.74 -1.84
CA ALA A 201 10.88 -16.23 -0.55
C ALA A 201 11.26 -17.72 -0.57
N GLU A 202 10.41 -18.58 -1.13
CA GLU A 202 10.69 -20.04 -1.21
C GLU A 202 11.89 -20.37 -2.10
N ARG A 203 12.19 -19.52 -3.09
CA ARG A 203 13.33 -19.68 -4.01
C ARG A 203 14.37 -18.57 -3.83
N TYR A 204 14.53 -18.08 -2.61
CA TYR A 204 15.33 -16.88 -2.32
C TYR A 204 16.73 -16.91 -2.93
N GLU A 205 17.51 -17.98 -2.71
CA GLU A 205 18.87 -18.09 -3.20
C GLU A 205 18.95 -18.00 -4.74
N ILE A 206 18.10 -18.74 -5.44
CA ILE A 206 18.01 -18.74 -6.90
C ILE A 206 17.61 -17.35 -7.42
N VAL A 207 16.65 -16.71 -6.75
CA VAL A 207 16.19 -15.37 -7.12
C VAL A 207 17.32 -14.35 -6.95
N CYS A 208 18.10 -14.41 -5.87
CA CYS A 208 19.28 -13.57 -5.66
C CYS A 208 20.34 -13.76 -6.76
N GLU A 209 20.60 -15.01 -7.17
CA GLU A 209 21.53 -15.30 -8.27
C GLU A 209 21.04 -14.70 -9.59
N TYR A 210 19.77 -14.91 -9.93
CA TYR A 210 19.18 -14.39 -11.17
C TYR A 210 19.11 -12.86 -11.20
N MET A 211 18.77 -12.22 -10.08
CA MET A 211 18.80 -10.76 -9.98
C MET A 211 20.20 -10.20 -10.26
N TRP A 212 21.26 -10.87 -9.75
CA TRP A 212 22.64 -10.44 -10.02
C TRP A 212 23.08 -10.69 -11.47
N ARG A 213 22.74 -11.87 -12.01
CA ARG A 213 23.07 -12.29 -13.38
C ARG A 213 22.40 -11.39 -14.43
N TYR A 214 21.14 -11.03 -14.22
CA TYR A 214 20.33 -10.24 -15.15
C TYR A 214 20.12 -8.79 -14.69
N ARG A 215 20.99 -8.24 -13.82
CA ARG A 215 20.83 -6.91 -13.21
C ARG A 215 20.62 -5.77 -14.19
N TYR A 216 21.30 -5.79 -15.34
CA TYR A 216 21.12 -4.75 -16.36
C TYR A 216 19.77 -4.85 -17.05
N LEU A 217 19.31 -6.07 -17.35
CA LEU A 217 17.98 -6.30 -17.88
C LEU A 217 16.92 -5.85 -16.87
N LEU A 218 17.08 -6.21 -15.58
CA LEU A 218 16.20 -5.77 -14.51
C LEU A 218 16.15 -4.24 -14.40
N GLY A 219 17.30 -3.57 -14.46
CA GLY A 219 17.39 -2.10 -14.45
C GLY A 219 16.72 -1.46 -15.66
N VAL A 220 16.98 -1.97 -16.88
CA VAL A 220 16.33 -1.48 -18.11
C VAL A 220 14.83 -1.70 -18.06
N SER A 221 14.36 -2.86 -17.59
CA SER A 221 12.93 -3.14 -17.42
C SER A 221 12.29 -2.22 -16.38
N ALA A 222 12.95 -1.96 -15.25
CA ALA A 222 12.47 -1.03 -14.23
C ALA A 222 12.35 0.40 -14.79
N VAL A 223 13.39 0.91 -15.46
CA VAL A 223 13.35 2.23 -16.11
C VAL A 223 12.28 2.29 -17.21
N SER A 224 12.18 1.26 -18.04
CA SER A 224 11.17 1.19 -19.11
C SER A 224 9.75 1.21 -18.56
N SER A 225 9.50 0.53 -17.44
CA SER A 225 8.18 0.57 -16.78
C SER A 225 7.87 1.90 -16.11
N ILE A 226 8.87 2.60 -15.56
CA ILE A 226 8.73 4.00 -15.09
C ILE A 226 8.36 4.91 -16.27
N LEU A 227 9.08 4.81 -17.38
CA LEU A 227 8.81 5.60 -18.58
C LEU A 227 7.43 5.28 -19.16
N LEU A 228 7.00 4.02 -19.14
CA LEU A 228 5.65 3.64 -19.55
C LEU A 228 4.59 4.26 -18.64
N MET A 229 4.80 4.25 -17.33
CA MET A 229 3.88 4.83 -16.35
C MET A 229 3.76 6.35 -16.54
N LEU A 230 4.89 7.05 -16.59
CA LEU A 230 4.92 8.50 -16.80
C LEU A 230 4.41 8.89 -18.18
N GLY A 231 4.85 8.19 -19.23
CA GLY A 231 4.41 8.41 -20.60
C GLY A 231 2.90 8.25 -20.74
N SER A 232 2.31 7.22 -20.11
CA SER A 232 0.86 7.04 -20.09
C SER A 232 0.13 8.14 -19.31
N TYR A 233 0.70 8.57 -18.19
CA TYR A 233 0.15 9.65 -17.36
C TYR A 233 0.10 10.99 -18.11
N TYR A 234 1.20 11.37 -18.78
CA TYR A 234 1.22 12.58 -19.62
C TYR A 234 0.36 12.41 -20.88
N TYR A 235 0.33 11.23 -21.49
CA TYR A 235 -0.47 10.96 -22.69
C TYR A 235 -1.97 11.21 -22.46
N VAL A 236 -2.54 10.73 -21.34
CA VAL A 236 -3.98 10.95 -21.08
C VAL A 236 -4.31 12.43 -20.82
N MET A 237 -3.35 13.22 -20.32
CA MET A 237 -3.53 14.66 -20.16
C MET A 237 -3.39 15.39 -21.50
N ASP A 238 -2.36 15.09 -22.28
CA ASP A 238 -2.05 15.81 -23.53
C ASP A 238 -3.01 15.46 -24.67
N VAL A 239 -3.39 14.18 -24.79
CA VAL A 239 -4.18 13.66 -25.93
C VAL A 239 -5.66 13.51 -25.58
N TRP A 240 -5.99 13.04 -24.38
CA TRP A 240 -7.39 12.88 -23.95
C TRP A 240 -7.92 14.08 -23.16
N HIS A 241 -7.07 15.09 -22.92
CA HIS A 241 -7.42 16.32 -22.20
C HIS A 241 -7.98 16.07 -20.81
N TYR A 242 -7.52 15.00 -20.16
CA TYR A 242 -7.90 14.70 -18.78
C TYR A 242 -7.30 15.74 -17.85
N THR A 243 -8.07 16.12 -16.82
CA THR A 243 -7.54 16.86 -15.68
C THR A 243 -6.49 16.03 -14.94
N VAL A 244 -5.66 16.68 -14.13
CA VAL A 244 -4.65 16.01 -13.30
C VAL A 244 -5.28 14.91 -12.43
N LEU A 245 -6.46 15.17 -11.87
CA LEU A 245 -7.16 14.22 -11.02
C LEU A 245 -7.67 13.01 -11.80
N GLU A 246 -8.27 13.22 -12.97
CA GLU A 246 -8.72 12.15 -13.86
C GLU A 246 -7.54 11.31 -14.36
N ALA A 247 -6.42 11.93 -14.67
CA ALA A 247 -5.20 11.25 -15.07
C ALA A 247 -4.65 10.35 -13.94
N ILE A 248 -4.65 10.82 -12.69
CA ILE A 248 -4.26 10.03 -11.51
C ILE A 248 -5.20 8.83 -11.30
N TYR A 249 -6.51 9.01 -11.48
CA TYR A 249 -7.48 7.92 -11.35
C TYR A 249 -7.44 6.94 -12.53
N THR A 250 -6.95 7.37 -13.69
CA THR A 250 -6.82 6.52 -14.88
C THR A 250 -5.51 5.73 -14.85
N VAL A 251 -4.40 6.37 -14.47
CA VAL A 251 -3.06 5.79 -14.47
C VAL A 251 -2.60 5.59 -13.03
N HIS A 252 -3.02 4.48 -12.43
CA HIS A 252 -2.76 4.11 -11.02
C HIS A 252 -2.11 2.73 -10.92
N GLN A 253 -1.74 2.29 -9.71
CA GLN A 253 -1.02 1.03 -9.49
C GLN A 253 -1.74 -0.26 -9.94
N MET A 254 -3.06 -0.21 -10.17
CA MET A 254 -3.85 -1.35 -10.68
C MET A 254 -4.17 -1.22 -12.18
N SER A 255 -3.78 -0.12 -12.83
CA SER A 255 -3.82 -0.02 -14.29
C SER A 255 -2.84 -1.02 -14.92
N PRO A 256 -3.00 -1.43 -16.19
CA PRO A 256 -2.10 -2.39 -16.83
C PRO A 256 -0.61 -2.02 -16.74
N MET A 257 -0.28 -0.75 -17.00
CA MET A 257 1.06 -0.18 -16.83
C MET A 257 1.47 -0.13 -15.35
N GLY A 258 0.53 0.16 -14.45
CA GLY A 258 0.76 0.19 -13.01
C GLY A 258 1.10 -1.18 -12.41
N VAL A 259 0.45 -2.25 -12.84
CA VAL A 259 0.75 -3.62 -12.37
C VAL A 259 2.14 -4.05 -12.85
N LEU A 260 2.48 -3.76 -14.11
CA LEU A 260 3.81 -4.01 -14.67
C LEU A 260 4.90 -3.23 -13.90
N TYR A 261 4.69 -1.93 -13.71
CA TYR A 261 5.60 -1.06 -12.96
C TYR A 261 5.75 -1.54 -11.52
N THR A 262 4.66 -1.95 -10.88
CA THR A 262 4.68 -2.49 -9.53
C THR A 262 5.55 -3.72 -9.42
N GLY A 263 5.39 -4.67 -10.35
CA GLY A 263 6.22 -5.88 -10.39
C GLY A 263 7.70 -5.59 -10.52
N LEU A 264 8.05 -4.86 -11.58
CA LEU A 264 9.44 -4.57 -11.92
C LEU A 264 10.09 -3.63 -10.90
N GLY A 265 9.36 -2.61 -10.43
CA GLY A 265 9.80 -1.69 -9.39
C GLY A 265 10.02 -2.40 -8.04
N THR A 266 9.16 -3.35 -7.68
CA THR A 266 9.35 -4.16 -6.46
C THR A 266 10.57 -5.08 -6.58
N MET A 267 10.72 -5.80 -7.70
CA MET A 267 11.88 -6.67 -7.93
C MET A 267 13.20 -5.88 -7.99
N PHE A 268 13.19 -4.71 -8.64
CA PHE A 268 14.35 -3.82 -8.66
C PHE A 268 14.67 -3.27 -7.27
N SER A 269 13.67 -2.86 -6.49
CA SER A 269 13.87 -2.43 -5.10
C SER A 269 14.46 -3.55 -4.24
N LEU A 270 13.97 -4.78 -4.38
CA LEU A 270 14.54 -5.94 -3.70
C LEU A 270 16.01 -6.16 -4.07
N PHE A 271 16.36 -6.04 -5.36
CA PHE A 271 17.74 -6.09 -5.82
C PHE A 271 18.60 -4.98 -5.21
N LEU A 272 18.12 -3.73 -5.19
CA LEU A 272 18.83 -2.59 -4.61
C LEU A 272 19.17 -2.83 -3.13
N PHE A 273 18.19 -3.27 -2.33
CA PHE A 273 18.38 -3.38 -0.88
C PHE A 273 19.03 -4.70 -0.43
N GLN A 274 18.94 -5.78 -1.20
CA GLN A 274 19.50 -7.09 -0.79
C GLN A 274 20.83 -7.44 -1.46
N ARG A 275 21.13 -6.88 -2.64
CA ARG A 275 22.28 -7.32 -3.44
C ARG A 275 23.27 -6.23 -3.79
N LEU A 276 22.86 -4.97 -3.81
CA LEU A 276 23.84 -3.91 -3.98
C LEU A 276 24.58 -3.66 -2.66
N PRO A 277 25.92 -3.56 -2.70
CA PRO A 277 26.68 -3.22 -1.51
C PRO A 277 26.31 -1.81 -1.06
N MET A 278 25.77 -1.69 0.15
CA MET A 278 25.54 -0.43 0.84
C MET A 278 26.68 -0.18 1.84
N ASN A 279 26.99 1.07 2.12
CA ASN A 279 27.88 1.37 3.24
C ASN A 279 27.14 1.14 4.57
N VAL A 280 27.91 0.97 5.66
CA VAL A 280 27.37 0.66 7.00
C VAL A 280 26.36 1.72 7.48
N THR A 281 26.62 3.00 7.19
CA THR A 281 25.73 4.10 7.58
C THR A 281 24.38 4.03 6.86
N MET A 282 24.38 3.80 5.56
CA MET A 282 23.19 3.70 4.72
C MET A 282 22.37 2.47 5.10
N GLU A 283 23.04 1.32 5.31
CA GLU A 283 22.38 0.11 5.80
C GLU A 283 21.72 0.34 7.16
N SER A 284 22.43 0.97 8.11
CA SER A 284 21.89 1.31 9.43
C SER A 284 20.67 2.24 9.35
N ILE A 285 20.73 3.28 8.51
CA ILE A 285 19.60 4.21 8.31
C ILE A 285 18.38 3.48 7.73
N TRP A 286 18.58 2.69 6.67
CA TRP A 286 17.47 1.97 6.04
C TRP A 286 16.88 0.89 6.94
N SER A 287 17.71 0.18 7.71
CA SER A 287 17.26 -0.79 8.70
C SER A 287 16.42 -0.12 9.78
N GLU A 288 16.88 1.00 10.35
CA GLU A 288 16.16 1.72 11.41
C GLU A 288 14.79 2.23 10.92
N ILE A 289 14.75 2.81 9.71
CA ILE A 289 13.48 3.24 9.09
C ILE A 289 12.57 2.03 8.80
N GLY A 290 13.16 0.92 8.35
CA GLY A 290 12.47 -0.34 8.09
C GLY A 290 11.82 -0.93 9.34
N ASP A 291 12.55 -1.01 10.43
CA ASP A 291 12.11 -1.57 11.71
C ASP A 291 10.96 -0.76 12.34
N LYS A 292 10.94 0.56 12.10
CA LYS A 292 9.88 1.47 12.56
C LYS A 292 8.78 1.70 11.52
N SER A 293 8.87 1.09 10.35
CA SER A 293 7.99 1.38 9.21
C SER A 293 6.50 1.14 9.51
N TYR A 294 6.16 0.14 10.33
CA TYR A 294 4.78 -0.16 10.69
C TYR A 294 4.15 0.92 11.58
N GLY A 295 4.88 1.38 12.59
CA GLY A 295 4.42 2.50 13.44
C GLY A 295 4.34 3.81 12.65
N ILE A 296 5.31 4.08 11.78
CA ILE A 296 5.29 5.25 10.89
C ILE A 296 4.06 5.18 9.97
N TYR A 297 3.78 4.02 9.41
CA TYR A 297 2.59 3.78 8.59
C TYR A 297 1.29 4.07 9.35
N LEU A 298 1.18 3.70 10.62
CA LEU A 298 -0.03 3.98 11.41
C LEU A 298 -0.16 5.46 11.80
N ALA A 299 0.96 6.14 12.09
CA ALA A 299 0.97 7.50 12.64
C ALA A 299 1.01 8.63 11.59
N HIS A 300 1.49 8.38 10.37
CA HIS A 300 1.70 9.45 9.38
C HIS A 300 0.47 10.30 9.01
N PRO A 301 -0.76 9.76 8.89
CA PRO A 301 -1.94 10.56 8.59
C PRO A 301 -2.24 11.56 9.70
N PHE A 302 -2.04 11.17 10.96
CA PHE A 302 -2.22 12.10 12.09
C PHE A 302 -1.33 13.33 11.92
N TRP A 303 -0.05 13.12 11.62
CA TRP A 303 0.88 14.24 11.39
C TRP A 303 0.55 15.04 10.14
N LEU A 304 0.10 14.39 9.06
CA LEU A 304 -0.36 15.10 7.87
C LEU A 304 -1.57 15.99 8.17
N LEU A 305 -2.54 15.51 8.95
CA LEU A 305 -3.69 16.31 9.40
C LEU A 305 -3.24 17.53 10.21
N ILE A 306 -2.31 17.35 11.16
CA ILE A 306 -1.78 18.44 11.98
C ILE A 306 -1.01 19.45 11.12
N ILE A 307 -0.09 19.00 10.26
CA ILE A 307 0.70 19.88 9.40
C ILE A 307 -0.21 20.64 8.43
N SER A 308 -1.19 19.97 7.82
CA SER A 308 -2.18 20.59 6.94
C SER A 308 -3.02 21.63 7.69
N GLY A 309 -3.47 21.34 8.92
CA GLY A 309 -4.18 22.30 9.76
C GLY A 309 -3.34 23.53 10.13
N VAL A 310 -2.05 23.33 10.41
CA VAL A 310 -1.09 24.43 10.63
C VAL A 310 -0.93 25.26 9.36
N MET A 311 -0.73 24.63 8.21
CA MET A 311 -0.62 25.31 6.92
C MET A 311 -1.87 26.15 6.62
N ALA A 312 -3.06 25.59 6.84
CA ALA A 312 -4.33 26.32 6.69
C ALA A 312 -4.41 27.53 7.62
N LYS A 313 -4.05 27.38 8.90
CA LYS A 313 -4.05 28.48 9.88
C LYS A 313 -3.12 29.64 9.47
N TYR A 314 -1.98 29.33 8.87
CA TYR A 314 -1.00 30.33 8.41
C TYR A 314 -1.15 30.70 6.93
N ASN A 315 -2.22 30.25 6.25
CA ASN A 315 -2.47 30.46 4.82
C ASN A 315 -1.27 30.06 3.93
N LEU A 316 -0.56 29.01 4.31
CA LEU A 316 0.54 28.46 3.53
C LEU A 316 -0.01 27.63 2.37
N LEU A 317 0.33 28.05 1.14
CA LEU A 317 -0.01 27.28 -0.07
C LEU A 317 0.82 25.99 -0.15
N TYR A 318 0.27 24.97 -0.81
CA TYR A 318 0.97 23.71 -1.08
C TYR A 318 1.97 23.83 -2.24
N THR A 319 2.90 24.79 -2.14
CA THR A 319 4.02 24.94 -3.09
C THR A 319 4.96 23.74 -3.01
N VAL A 320 5.79 23.52 -4.03
CA VAL A 320 6.77 22.42 -4.07
C VAL A 320 7.58 22.33 -2.78
N THR A 321 8.14 23.46 -2.33
CA THR A 321 8.93 23.53 -1.10
C THR A 321 8.11 23.12 0.13
N ASN A 322 6.89 23.65 0.29
CA ASN A 322 6.05 23.35 1.45
C ASN A 322 5.60 21.89 1.47
N VAL A 323 5.32 21.30 0.31
CA VAL A 323 4.97 19.88 0.17
C VAL A 323 6.16 18.98 0.52
N LEU A 324 7.38 19.32 0.08
CA LEU A 324 8.58 18.57 0.46
C LEU A 324 8.89 18.69 1.96
N ILE A 325 8.70 19.87 2.54
CA ILE A 325 8.80 20.07 4.00
C ILE A 325 7.75 19.23 4.72
N MET A 326 6.49 19.24 4.26
CA MET A 326 5.42 18.39 4.80
C MET A 326 5.80 16.91 4.75
N TYR A 327 6.38 16.43 3.64
CA TYR A 327 6.85 15.04 3.52
C TYR A 327 7.88 14.69 4.60
N VAL A 328 8.93 15.51 4.70
CA VAL A 328 10.03 15.29 5.66
C VAL A 328 9.53 15.38 7.10
N MET A 329 8.67 16.35 7.40
CA MET A 329 8.06 16.51 8.71
C MET A 329 7.15 15.33 9.06
N ALA A 330 6.29 14.89 8.14
CA ALA A 330 5.40 13.76 8.37
C ALA A 330 6.19 12.47 8.63
N LEU A 331 7.28 12.23 7.89
CA LEU A 331 8.18 11.10 8.14
C LEU A 331 8.88 11.22 9.50
N GLY A 332 9.51 12.37 9.78
CA GLY A 332 10.27 12.59 11.01
C GLY A 332 9.42 12.52 12.27
N LEU A 333 8.26 13.19 12.26
CA LEU A 333 7.34 13.21 13.41
C LEU A 333 6.70 11.83 13.64
N SER A 334 6.37 11.11 12.56
CA SER A 334 5.88 9.72 12.65
C SER A 334 6.94 8.77 13.21
N TYR A 335 8.20 8.94 12.79
CA TYR A 335 9.32 8.18 13.32
C TYR A 335 9.51 8.45 14.81
N LEU A 336 9.58 9.72 15.22
CA LEU A 336 9.69 10.10 16.63
C LEU A 336 8.50 9.59 17.47
N SER A 337 7.29 9.64 16.91
CA SER A 337 6.09 9.08 17.57
C SER A 337 6.22 7.57 17.76
N THR A 338 6.72 6.85 16.75
CA THR A 338 6.94 5.41 16.85
C THR A 338 8.01 5.07 17.88
N VAL A 339 9.09 5.86 17.93
CA VAL A 339 10.13 5.74 18.96
C VAL A 339 9.53 5.98 20.36
N ALA A 340 8.72 7.03 20.54
CA ALA A 340 8.04 7.30 21.80
C ALA A 340 7.08 6.17 22.21
N LEU A 341 6.30 5.65 21.26
CA LEU A 341 5.37 4.54 21.49
C LEU A 341 6.08 3.22 21.86
N ASN A 342 7.35 3.06 21.51
CA ASN A 342 8.13 1.89 21.93
C ASN A 342 8.47 1.87 23.42
N TYR A 343 8.48 3.04 24.09
CA TYR A 343 8.70 3.16 25.53
C TYR A 343 7.42 2.94 26.37
N VAL A 344 6.26 2.83 25.71
CA VAL A 344 4.98 2.50 26.38
C VAL A 344 5.02 1.07 26.92
N PRO A 345 4.40 0.78 28.08
CA PRO A 345 4.34 -0.58 28.62
C PRO A 345 3.85 -1.61 27.60
N LYS A 346 4.47 -2.80 27.58
CA LYS A 346 4.17 -3.89 26.62
C LYS A 346 2.68 -4.24 26.56
N SER A 347 1.97 -4.16 27.69
CA SER A 347 0.53 -4.43 27.77
C SER A 347 -0.30 -3.52 26.86
N ILE A 348 0.08 -2.25 26.73
CA ILE A 348 -0.58 -1.26 25.87
C ILE A 348 0.02 -1.31 24.46
N ARG A 349 1.34 -1.44 24.36
CA ARG A 349 2.05 -1.47 23.07
C ARG A 349 1.57 -2.57 22.14
N LYS A 350 1.17 -3.72 22.68
CA LYS A 350 0.53 -4.80 21.91
C LYS A 350 -0.71 -4.32 21.14
N PHE A 351 -1.50 -3.42 21.70
CA PHE A 351 -2.69 -2.88 21.04
C PHE A 351 -2.34 -1.75 20.06
N ILE A 352 -1.27 -1.00 20.27
CA ILE A 352 -0.92 0.17 19.44
C ILE A 352 -0.03 -0.22 18.25
N LEU A 353 0.98 -1.06 18.49
CA LEU A 353 2.02 -1.43 17.52
C LEU A 353 2.10 -2.93 17.25
N GLY A 354 1.33 -3.76 17.96
CA GLY A 354 1.33 -5.21 17.72
C GLY A 354 2.53 -5.97 18.31
N HIS A 355 3.31 -5.34 19.21
CA HIS A 355 4.56 -5.89 19.79
C HIS A 355 4.63 -5.92 21.31
#